data_AF-A0A2E4B2E4-F1
#
_entry.id   AF-A0A2E4B2E4-F1
#
_cell.length_a   1.000
_cell.length_b   1.000
_cell.length_c   1.000
_cell.angle_alpha   90.00
_cell.angle_beta   90.00
_cell.angle_gamma   90.00
#
_symmetry.space_group_name_H-M   'P 1'
#
loop_
_entity.id
_entity.type
_entity.pdbx_description
1 polymer ?
#
loop_
_entity_poly.entity_id
_entity_poly.type
_entity_poly.pdbx_seq_one_letter_code
_entity_poly.pdbx_strand_id
1 'polypeptide(L)'
;MWAAFLVIVLTSIPPGLALTRILDGAADTFRKSLLCLPLGLLVLYGTSGILFVIQAWSIISLTVSIIILEIVSLLFLRRKIHIEKTQHTHWQRLEAAMHGLVLSESEPELEEEVQAQRWFQQQRNPMLQILAGLFCAMTLTPLLLLDRPFGVDWVGFGTLAANVQATGSFELPSPNSGLWTYPPAFPSLLAWLSELSGSSIEQSAMLLGHVSLLAILLGIWGSMDRLGAGASSALAMGGSLALFAKVFDSGYPSVASQLGLIVGLLVVFRPYHSSLKSHII
;
A
#
# COMPACT_ATOMS: atom_id res chain seq x y z
N MET A 1 -15.82 -5.76 -12.86
CA MET A 1 -14.64 -4.86 -12.72
C MET A 1 -14.84 -3.66 -11.79
N TRP A 2 -15.73 -2.69 -12.07
CA TRP A 2 -15.83 -1.45 -11.27
C TRP A 2 -16.20 -1.67 -9.80
N ALA A 3 -17.08 -2.63 -9.51
CA ALA A 3 -17.39 -3.03 -8.14
C ALA A 3 -16.13 -3.50 -7.38
N ALA A 4 -15.32 -4.34 -8.01
CA ALA A 4 -14.05 -4.80 -7.46
C ALA A 4 -13.09 -3.62 -7.22
N PHE A 5 -13.02 -2.66 -8.14
CA PHE A 5 -12.18 -1.47 -7.97
C PHE A 5 -12.60 -0.65 -6.75
N LEU A 6 -13.91 -0.40 -6.61
CA LEU A 6 -14.47 0.31 -5.45
C LEU A 6 -14.18 -0.44 -4.15
N VAL A 7 -14.33 -1.77 -4.12
CA VAL A 7 -14.01 -2.59 -2.96
C VAL A 7 -12.54 -2.39 -2.56
N ILE A 8 -11.60 -2.50 -3.49
CA ILE A 8 -10.16 -2.31 -3.18
C ILE A 8 -9.92 -0.91 -2.63
N VAL A 9 -10.41 0.12 -3.30
CA VAL A 9 -10.14 1.52 -2.91
C VAL A 9 -10.73 1.82 -1.54
N LEU A 10 -12.00 1.46 -1.31
CA LEU A 10 -12.68 1.74 -0.04
C LEU A 10 -12.03 1.01 1.14
N THR A 11 -11.62 -0.25 0.95
CA THR A 11 -11.01 -1.05 2.01
C THR A 11 -9.50 -0.79 2.20
N SER A 12 -8.88 0.00 1.31
CA SER A 12 -7.48 0.40 1.44
C SER A 12 -7.32 1.77 2.10
N ILE A 13 -8.22 2.72 1.84
CA ILE A 13 -8.00 4.12 2.25
C ILE A 13 -7.85 4.27 3.77
N PRO A 14 -8.81 3.84 4.63
CA PRO A 14 -8.69 4.07 6.07
C PRO A 14 -7.49 3.39 6.74
N PRO A 15 -7.18 2.09 6.52
CA PRO A 15 -5.98 1.49 7.09
C PRO A 15 -4.70 2.12 6.54
N GLY A 16 -4.69 2.52 5.27
CA GLY A 16 -3.55 3.22 4.69
C GLY A 16 -3.31 4.60 5.29
N LEU A 17 -4.36 5.39 5.54
CA LEU A 17 -4.26 6.68 6.23
C LEU A 17 -3.81 6.52 7.68
N ALA A 18 -4.33 5.51 8.39
CA ALA A 18 -3.91 5.19 9.75
C ALA A 18 -2.42 4.83 9.79
N LEU A 19 -1.95 3.99 8.86
CA LEU A 19 -0.55 3.60 8.78
C LEU A 19 0.35 4.76 8.34
N THR A 20 -0.12 5.64 7.44
CA THR A 20 0.61 6.86 7.07
C THR A 20 0.85 7.74 8.29
N ARG A 21 -0.16 7.92 9.14
CA ARG A 21 -0.01 8.70 10.39
C ARG A 21 1.04 8.12 11.34
N ILE A 22 1.23 6.79 11.32
CA ILE A 22 2.23 6.10 12.15
C ILE A 22 3.63 6.20 11.54
N LEU A 23 3.74 6.03 10.22
CA LEU A 23 5.02 5.91 9.51
C LEU A 23 5.59 7.25 9.00
N ASP A 24 4.73 8.24 8.74
CA ASP A 24 5.11 9.56 8.28
C ASP A 24 4.26 10.65 8.96
N GLY A 25 4.69 11.04 10.16
CA GLY A 25 4.06 12.12 10.94
C GLY A 25 4.15 13.51 10.28
N ALA A 26 5.05 13.69 9.30
CA ALA A 26 5.20 14.95 8.56
C ALA A 26 4.36 15.00 7.27
N ALA A 27 3.65 13.93 6.93
CA ALA A 27 2.86 13.86 5.73
C ALA A 27 1.72 14.90 5.72
N ASP A 28 1.75 15.79 4.73
CA ASP A 28 0.65 16.68 4.41
C ASP A 28 -0.46 15.95 3.63
N THR A 29 -1.55 16.63 3.31
CA THR A 29 -2.70 16.03 2.60
C THR A 29 -2.29 15.39 1.28
N PHE A 30 -1.36 16.02 0.55
CA PHE A 30 -0.85 15.49 -0.71
C PHE A 30 -0.14 14.15 -0.50
N ARG A 31 0.85 14.10 0.40
CA ARG A 31 1.59 12.86 0.66
C ARG A 31 0.69 11.77 1.26
N LYS A 32 -0.27 12.12 2.12
CA LYS A 32 -1.30 11.21 2.62
C LYS A 32 -2.13 10.59 1.48
N SER A 33 -2.48 11.38 0.46
CA SER A 33 -3.23 10.88 -0.71
C SER A 33 -2.42 9.90 -1.57
N LEU A 34 -1.09 10.08 -1.62
CA LEU A 34 -0.19 9.17 -2.33
C LEU A 34 0.04 7.86 -1.56
N LEU A 35 0.14 7.94 -0.22
CA LEU A 35 0.51 6.80 0.62
C LEU A 35 -0.68 5.93 1.07
N CYS A 36 -1.91 6.45 1.07
CA CYS A 36 -3.06 5.71 1.59
C CYS A 36 -3.35 4.42 0.79
N LEU A 37 -3.33 4.46 -0.54
CA LEU A 37 -3.58 3.27 -1.35
C LEU A 37 -2.50 2.18 -1.16
N PRO A 38 -1.18 2.46 -1.30
CA PRO A 38 -0.16 1.41 -1.13
C PRO A 38 -0.10 0.80 0.24
N LEU A 39 -0.19 1.63 1.29
CA LEU A 39 -0.15 1.13 2.66
C LEU A 39 -1.41 0.33 3.01
N GLY A 40 -2.58 0.79 2.55
CA GLY A 40 -3.83 0.06 2.71
C GLY A 40 -3.84 -1.27 1.99
N LEU A 41 -3.41 -1.29 0.73
CA LEU A 41 -3.36 -2.50 -0.07
C LEU A 41 -2.37 -3.52 0.51
N LEU A 42 -1.24 -3.07 1.05
CA LEU A 42 -0.31 -3.93 1.79
C LEU A 42 -0.98 -4.57 3.02
N VAL A 43 -1.77 -3.81 3.78
CA VAL A 43 -2.53 -4.33 4.93
C VAL A 43 -3.56 -5.36 4.47
N LEU A 44 -4.27 -5.13 3.35
CA LEU A 44 -5.22 -6.10 2.81
C LEU A 44 -4.54 -7.40 2.39
N TYR A 45 -3.43 -7.33 1.64
CA TYR A 45 -2.63 -8.50 1.29
C TYR A 45 -2.12 -9.23 2.53
N GLY A 46 -1.57 -8.51 3.50
CA GLY A 46 -1.07 -9.07 4.74
C GLY A 46 -2.17 -9.78 5.53
N THR A 47 -3.34 -9.17 5.65
CA THR A 47 -4.49 -9.74 6.38
C THR A 47 -4.99 -11.02 5.71
N SER A 48 -5.20 -10.98 4.40
CA SER A 48 -5.64 -12.14 3.62
C SER A 48 -4.61 -13.27 3.68
N GLY A 49 -3.32 -12.95 3.48
CA GLY A 49 -2.23 -13.91 3.53
C GLY A 49 -2.05 -14.55 4.90
N ILE A 50 -2.11 -13.77 5.99
CA ILE A 50 -2.00 -14.28 7.36
C ILE A 50 -3.15 -15.23 7.67
N LEU A 51 -4.40 -14.84 7.38
CA LEU A 51 -5.56 -15.69 7.58
C LEU A 51 -5.43 -17.02 6.84
N PHE A 52 -4.86 -16.99 5.63
CA PHE A 52 -4.60 -18.20 4.86
C PHE A 52 -3.54 -19.08 5.51
N VAL A 53 -2.39 -18.51 5.92
CA VAL A 53 -1.30 -19.26 6.55
C VAL A 53 -1.75 -19.94 7.85
N ILE A 54 -2.60 -19.28 8.64
CA ILE A 54 -3.12 -19.85 9.90
C ILE A 54 -4.35 -20.75 9.69
N GLN A 55 -4.71 -21.08 8.44
CA GLN A 55 -5.87 -21.91 8.08
C GLN A 55 -7.21 -21.38 8.60
N ALA A 56 -7.32 -20.06 8.77
CA ALA A 56 -8.55 -19.38 9.20
C ALA A 56 -9.21 -18.59 8.06
N TRP A 57 -8.73 -18.76 6.82
CA TRP A 57 -9.26 -18.02 5.67
C TRP A 57 -10.62 -18.56 5.25
N SER A 58 -11.57 -17.66 5.12
CA SER A 58 -12.86 -17.84 4.47
C SER A 58 -13.33 -16.46 4.01
N ILE A 59 -14.32 -16.42 3.11
CA ILE A 59 -14.93 -15.15 2.69
C ILE A 59 -15.45 -14.36 3.89
N ILE A 60 -16.07 -15.05 4.85
CA ILE A 60 -16.63 -14.43 6.06
C ILE A 60 -15.53 -13.91 6.97
N SER A 61 -14.52 -14.73 7.30
CA SER A 61 -13.46 -14.34 8.24
C SER A 61 -12.60 -13.19 7.70
N LEU A 62 -12.28 -13.17 6.40
CA LEU A 62 -11.57 -12.06 5.80
C LEU A 62 -12.43 -10.79 5.75
N THR A 63 -13.72 -10.90 5.39
CA THR A 63 -14.64 -9.75 5.39
C THR A 63 -14.76 -9.13 6.77
N VAL A 64 -14.96 -9.95 7.81
CA VAL A 64 -15.03 -9.51 9.20
C VAL A 64 -13.71 -8.85 9.63
N SER A 65 -12.58 -9.44 9.28
CA SER A 65 -11.25 -8.88 9.61
C SER A 65 -11.03 -7.52 8.96
N ILE A 66 -11.44 -7.35 7.70
CA ILE A 66 -11.37 -6.06 7.00
C ILE A 66 -12.29 -5.03 7.66
N ILE A 67 -13.53 -5.39 8.02
CA ILE A 67 -14.45 -4.49 8.72
C ILE A 67 -13.87 -4.05 10.08
N ILE A 68 -13.25 -4.97 10.82
CA ILE A 68 -12.58 -4.65 12.08
C ILE A 68 -11.41 -3.69 11.83
N LEU A 69 -10.57 -3.96 10.83
CA LEU A 69 -9.45 -3.08 10.46
C LEU A 69 -9.94 -1.67 10.08
N GLU A 70 -11.01 -1.57 9.31
CA GLU A 70 -11.67 -0.31 8.95
C GLU A 70 -12.12 0.46 10.20
N ILE A 71 -12.87 -0.19 11.10
CA ILE A 71 -13.35 0.43 12.34
C ILE A 71 -12.18 0.89 13.21
N VAL A 72 -11.17 0.03 13.43
CA VAL A 72 -9.99 0.36 14.24
C VAL A 72 -9.24 1.53 13.63
N SER A 73 -9.07 1.54 12.30
CA SER A 73 -8.39 2.64 11.58
C SER A 73 -9.14 3.96 11.73
N LEU A 74 -10.46 3.95 11.59
CA LEU A 74 -11.29 5.15 11.77
C LEU A 74 -11.28 5.64 13.23
N LEU A 75 -11.34 4.74 14.21
CA LEU A 75 -11.22 5.10 15.63
C LEU A 75 -9.84 5.70 15.93
N PHE A 76 -8.77 5.13 15.37
CA PHE A 76 -7.41 5.65 15.50
C PHE A 76 -7.26 7.04 14.87
N LEU A 77 -7.80 7.25 13.67
CA LEU A 77 -7.77 8.55 12.98
C LEU A 77 -8.60 9.62 13.71
N ARG A 78 -9.71 9.25 14.35
CA ARG A 78 -10.56 10.17 15.13
C ARG A 78 -9.95 10.59 16.47
N ARG A 79 -9.00 9.82 17.02
CA ARG A 79 -8.30 10.22 18.25
C ARG A 79 -7.52 11.51 17.99
N LYS A 80 -8.00 12.60 18.59
CA LYS A 80 -7.28 13.87 18.66
C LYS A 80 -5.94 13.62 19.35
N ILE A 81 -4.89 14.29 18.87
CA ILE A 81 -3.59 14.32 19.53
C ILE A 81 -3.80 15.06 20.86
N HIS A 82 -3.98 14.31 21.94
CA HIS A 82 -3.86 14.88 23.28
C HIS A 82 -2.38 14.84 23.64
N ILE A 83 -1.78 16.01 23.79
CA ILE A 83 -0.39 16.15 24.23
C ILE A 83 -0.40 16.03 25.75
N GLU A 84 -0.21 14.82 26.28
CA GLU A 84 0.11 14.62 27.70
C GLU A 84 1.62 14.35 27.83
N LYS A 85 2.26 15.15 28.68
CA LYS A 85 3.69 15.50 28.68
C LYS A 85 4.73 14.36 28.74
N THR A 86 4.39 13.08 28.90
CA THR A 86 5.36 12.09 29.40
C THR A 86 5.59 10.82 28.57
N GLN A 87 4.84 10.52 27.49
CA GLN A 87 5.05 9.27 26.73
C GLN A 87 4.82 9.36 25.21
N HIS A 88 5.27 10.44 24.56
CA HIS A 88 5.13 10.56 23.10
C HIS A 88 6.35 10.03 22.35
N THR A 89 6.09 9.22 21.33
CA THR A 89 7.09 8.83 20.33
C THR A 89 7.52 10.05 19.51
N HIS A 90 8.73 10.03 18.93
CA HIS A 90 9.23 11.09 18.04
C HIS A 90 8.20 11.51 16.97
N TRP A 91 7.45 10.55 16.44
CA TRP A 91 6.43 10.76 15.40
C TRP A 91 5.22 11.56 15.86
N GLN A 92 4.74 11.30 17.07
CA GLN A 92 3.62 12.08 17.63
C GLN A 92 4.04 13.53 17.90
N ARG A 93 5.31 13.74 18.29
CA ARG A 93 5.89 15.08 18.46
C ARG A 93 6.04 15.80 17.13
N LEU A 94 6.54 15.11 16.09
CA LEU A 94 6.67 15.65 14.74
C LEU A 94 5.32 16.01 14.14
N GLU A 95 4.31 15.13 14.25
CA GLU A 95 2.94 15.40 13.80
C GLU A 95 2.38 16.64 14.52
N ALA A 96 2.54 16.73 15.85
CA ALA A 96 2.10 17.87 16.64
C ALA A 96 2.80 19.19 16.22
N ALA A 97 4.12 19.16 16.02
CA ALA A 97 4.91 20.33 15.63
C ALA A 97 4.58 20.80 14.20
N MET A 98 4.36 19.85 13.27
CA MET A 98 3.88 20.16 11.92
C MET A 98 2.52 20.87 11.94
N HIS A 99 1.65 20.51 12.89
CA HIS A 99 0.35 21.16 13.15
C HIS A 99 0.41 22.42 14.03
N GLY A 100 1.60 22.92 14.36
CA GLY A 100 1.78 24.19 15.07
C GLY A 100 1.55 24.13 16.58
N LEU A 101 1.53 22.93 17.17
CA LEU A 101 1.48 22.77 18.61
C LEU A 101 2.88 22.98 19.18
N VAL A 102 3.03 24.01 20.03
CA VAL A 102 4.31 24.34 20.68
C VAL A 102 4.60 23.31 21.76
N LEU A 103 5.64 22.51 21.56
CA LEU A 103 6.17 21.63 22.60
C LEU A 103 6.85 22.50 23.67
N SER A 104 6.64 22.20 24.95
CA SER A 104 7.13 23.04 26.05
C SER A 104 8.66 23.06 26.20
N GLU A 105 9.35 22.12 25.55
CA GLU A 105 10.81 22.06 25.47
C GLU A 105 11.22 22.35 24.02
N SER A 106 12.19 23.25 23.84
CA SER A 106 12.79 23.49 22.52
C SER A 106 13.63 22.27 22.12
N GLU A 107 13.17 21.53 21.11
CA GLU A 107 13.88 20.42 20.51
C GLU A 107 14.44 20.90 19.14
N PRO A 108 15.69 21.41 19.08
CA PRO A 108 16.22 22.03 17.85
C PRO A 108 16.26 21.06 16.67
N GLU A 109 16.54 19.77 16.91
CA GLU A 109 16.51 18.72 15.89
C GLU A 109 15.12 18.55 15.27
N LEU A 110 14.06 18.63 16.08
CA LEU A 110 12.68 18.53 15.60
C LEU A 110 12.29 19.78 14.80
N GLU A 111 12.71 20.95 15.25
CA GLU A 111 12.47 22.21 14.56
C GLU A 111 13.15 22.23 13.18
N GLU A 112 14.40 21.78 13.07
CA GLU A 112 15.11 21.63 11.81
C GLU A 112 14.40 20.64 10.87
N GLU A 113 13.94 19.49 11.39
CA GLU A 113 13.19 18.52 10.58
C GLU A 113 11.88 19.11 10.05
N VAL A 114 11.13 19.81 10.90
CA VAL A 114 9.89 20.50 10.51
C VAL A 114 10.16 21.54 9.43
N GLN A 115 11.22 22.33 9.57
CA GLN A 115 11.60 23.33 8.57
C GLN A 115 11.97 22.67 7.22
N ALA A 116 12.79 21.62 7.24
CA ALA A 116 13.16 20.89 6.04
C ALA A 116 11.94 20.28 5.34
N GLN A 117 11.03 19.66 6.08
CA GLN A 117 9.80 19.09 5.52
C GLN A 117 8.91 20.16 4.90
N ARG A 118 8.72 21.30 5.58
CA ARG A 118 7.97 22.43 5.02
C ARG A 118 8.62 23.00 3.76
N TRP A 119 9.95 23.09 3.73
CA TRP A 119 10.68 23.55 2.55
C TRP A 119 10.44 22.64 1.35
N PHE A 120 10.56 21.31 1.51
CA PHE A 120 10.28 20.36 0.44
C PHE A 120 8.84 20.46 -0.05
N GLN A 121 7.87 20.59 0.87
CA GLN A 121 6.45 20.73 0.55
C GLN A 121 6.15 21.98 -0.28
N GLN A 122 6.81 23.10 0.04
CA GLN A 122 6.66 24.38 -0.67
C GLN A 122 7.35 24.39 -2.03
N GLN A 123 8.47 23.68 -2.17
CA GLN A 123 9.30 23.69 -3.38
C GLN A 123 8.87 22.65 -4.44
N ARG A 124 7.75 21.94 -4.24
CA ARG A 124 7.24 20.97 -5.20
C ARG A 124 6.96 21.64 -6.56
N ASN A 125 7.61 21.14 -7.61
CA ASN A 125 7.34 21.61 -8.97
C ASN A 125 5.97 21.07 -9.45
N PRO A 126 4.94 21.93 -9.64
CA PRO A 126 3.59 21.49 -9.96
C PRO A 126 3.49 20.77 -11.31
N MET A 127 4.27 21.21 -12.30
CA MET A 127 4.28 20.57 -13.63
C MET A 127 4.83 19.15 -13.54
N LEU A 128 5.89 18.96 -12.74
CA LEU A 128 6.46 17.63 -12.52
C LEU A 128 5.49 16.72 -11.77
N GLN A 129 4.73 17.25 -10.79
CA GLN A 129 3.68 16.48 -10.11
C GLN A 129 2.58 16.04 -11.10
N ILE A 130 2.14 16.92 -12.00
CA ILE A 130 1.12 16.59 -13.01
C ILE A 130 1.63 15.49 -13.94
N LEU A 131 2.86 15.60 -14.45
CA LEU A 131 3.46 14.59 -15.32
C LEU A 131 3.58 13.23 -14.62
N ALA A 132 4.03 13.21 -13.36
CA ALA A 132 4.07 11.99 -12.56
C ALA A 132 2.67 11.40 -12.34
N GLY A 133 1.67 12.24 -12.09
CA GLY A 133 0.27 11.84 -11.94
C GLY A 133 -0.31 11.21 -13.20
N LEU A 134 -0.10 11.84 -14.36
CA LEU A 134 -0.49 11.30 -15.66
C LEU A 134 0.18 9.95 -15.93
N PHE A 135 1.49 9.87 -15.67
CA PHE A 135 2.23 8.63 -15.83
C PHE A 135 1.70 7.51 -14.93
N CYS A 136 1.41 7.80 -13.66
CA CYS A 136 0.79 6.84 -12.75
C CYS A 136 -0.59 6.40 -13.26
N ALA A 137 -1.41 7.33 -13.76
CA ALA A 137 -2.72 7.01 -14.32
C ALA A 137 -2.65 6.10 -15.57
N MET A 138 -1.61 6.22 -16.39
CA MET A 138 -1.40 5.34 -17.55
C MET A 138 -1.25 3.86 -17.17
N THR A 139 -0.86 3.55 -15.93
CA THR A 139 -0.82 2.16 -15.45
C THR A 139 -2.20 1.50 -15.43
N LEU A 140 -3.28 2.28 -15.42
CA LEU A 140 -4.65 1.77 -15.45
C LEU A 140 -5.20 1.63 -16.87
N THR A 141 -4.52 2.15 -17.90
CA THR A 141 -4.97 2.09 -19.29
C THR A 141 -5.31 0.67 -19.76
N PRO A 142 -4.54 -0.38 -19.43
CA PRO A 142 -4.90 -1.75 -19.82
C PRO A 142 -6.26 -2.20 -19.30
N LEU A 143 -6.71 -1.71 -18.13
CA LEU A 143 -8.03 -2.04 -17.58
C LEU A 143 -9.19 -1.49 -18.41
N LEU A 144 -8.94 -0.48 -19.24
CA LEU A 144 -9.94 0.14 -20.11
C LEU A 144 -9.95 -0.48 -21.52
N LEU A 145 -8.82 -1.06 -21.94
CA LEU A 145 -8.63 -1.54 -23.31
C LEU A 145 -8.74 -3.05 -23.44
N LEU A 146 -8.56 -3.80 -22.35
CA LEU A 146 -8.45 -5.25 -22.36
C LEU A 146 -9.54 -5.88 -21.52
N ASP A 147 -10.15 -6.94 -22.04
CA ASP A 147 -11.13 -7.74 -21.32
C ASP A 147 -10.49 -8.85 -20.47
N ARG A 148 -9.23 -9.19 -20.77
CA ARG A 148 -8.48 -10.28 -20.12
C ARG A 148 -6.99 -9.98 -20.01
N PRO A 149 -6.27 -10.58 -19.04
CA PRO A 149 -4.81 -10.51 -18.97
C PRO A 149 -4.14 -11.05 -20.25
N PHE A 150 -3.01 -10.45 -20.64
CA PHE A 150 -2.23 -10.89 -21.81
C PHE A 150 -1.36 -12.12 -21.54
N GLY A 151 -0.65 -12.15 -20.41
CA GLY A 151 0.20 -13.29 -20.05
C GLY A 151 -0.57 -14.54 -19.65
N VAL A 152 0.17 -15.58 -19.25
CA VAL A 152 -0.40 -16.89 -18.83
C VAL A 152 -0.26 -17.15 -17.33
N ASP A 153 0.62 -16.41 -16.63
CA ASP A 153 0.86 -16.53 -15.19
C ASP A 153 -0.45 -16.42 -14.38
N TRP A 154 -1.39 -15.55 -14.81
CA TRP A 154 -2.69 -15.41 -14.14
C TRP A 154 -3.53 -16.68 -14.10
N VAL A 155 -3.35 -17.63 -15.04
CA VAL A 155 -4.13 -18.87 -15.06
C VAL A 155 -3.79 -19.72 -13.84
N GLY A 156 -2.50 -19.80 -13.48
CA GLY A 156 -2.06 -20.50 -12.27
C GLY A 156 -2.61 -19.85 -11.01
N PHE A 157 -2.45 -18.53 -10.88
CA PHE A 157 -2.95 -17.78 -9.71
C PHE A 157 -4.48 -17.73 -9.64
N GLY A 158 -5.17 -17.73 -10.78
CA GLY A 158 -6.61 -17.80 -10.88
C GLY A 158 -7.15 -19.17 -10.47
N THR A 159 -6.46 -20.25 -10.86
CA THR A 159 -6.77 -21.61 -10.39
C THR A 159 -6.64 -21.72 -8.87
N LEU A 160 -5.57 -21.13 -8.31
CA LEU A 160 -5.41 -21.04 -6.85
C LEU A 160 -6.55 -20.27 -6.20
N ALA A 161 -6.89 -19.10 -6.72
CA ALA A 161 -7.98 -18.28 -6.18
C ALA A 161 -9.32 -19.03 -6.24
N ALA A 162 -9.62 -19.75 -7.32
CA ALA A 162 -10.82 -20.57 -7.45
C ALA A 162 -10.88 -21.70 -6.40
N ASN A 163 -9.76 -22.39 -6.15
CA ASN A 163 -9.70 -23.42 -5.10
C ASN A 163 -9.88 -22.83 -3.71
N VAL A 164 -9.32 -21.64 -3.47
CA VAL A 164 -9.52 -20.92 -2.21
C VAL A 164 -10.98 -20.51 -2.03
N GLN A 165 -11.67 -20.04 -3.08
CA GLN A 165 -13.11 -19.78 -3.02
C GLN A 165 -13.91 -21.03 -2.67
N ALA A 166 -13.59 -22.17 -3.29
CA ALA A 166 -14.36 -23.40 -3.12
C ALA A 166 -14.08 -24.15 -1.80
N THR A 167 -12.82 -24.15 -1.35
CA THR A 167 -12.35 -25.04 -0.27
C THR A 167 -11.59 -24.31 0.85
N GLY A 168 -11.26 -23.03 0.67
CA GLY A 168 -10.38 -22.30 1.57
C GLY A 168 -8.90 -22.74 1.49
N SER A 169 -8.52 -23.56 0.51
CA SER A 169 -7.19 -24.16 0.41
C SER A 169 -6.58 -24.01 -1.00
N PHE A 170 -5.27 -24.25 -1.12
CA PHE A 170 -4.60 -24.40 -2.42
C PHE A 170 -4.56 -25.85 -2.93
N GLU A 171 -5.23 -26.77 -2.24
CA GLU A 171 -5.28 -28.16 -2.67
C GLU A 171 -5.99 -28.27 -4.02
N LEU A 172 -5.38 -29.00 -4.94
CA LEU A 172 -5.94 -29.25 -6.26
C LEU A 172 -6.88 -30.46 -6.18
N PRO A 173 -8.05 -30.40 -6.83
CA PRO A 173 -8.91 -31.57 -6.92
C PRO A 173 -8.24 -32.66 -7.77
N SER A 174 -8.43 -33.92 -7.37
CA SER A 174 -8.00 -35.10 -8.14
C SER A 174 -8.50 -35.02 -9.60
N PRO A 175 -7.68 -35.38 -10.60
CA PRO A 175 -6.40 -36.11 -10.52
C PRO A 175 -5.17 -35.22 -10.38
N ASN A 176 -5.33 -33.90 -10.22
CA ASN A 176 -4.21 -32.98 -10.16
C ASN A 176 -3.57 -33.00 -8.76
N SER A 177 -2.23 -32.99 -8.72
CA SER A 177 -1.46 -32.90 -7.49
C SER A 177 -0.37 -31.84 -7.65
N GLY A 178 -0.14 -31.01 -6.64
CA GLY A 178 0.90 -30.01 -6.66
C GLY A 178 0.99 -29.26 -5.34
N LEU A 179 2.18 -28.74 -5.04
CA LEU A 179 2.42 -27.88 -3.89
C LEU A 179 2.81 -26.50 -4.40
N TRP A 180 2.13 -25.48 -3.90
CA TRP A 180 2.36 -24.10 -4.32
C TRP A 180 3.31 -23.40 -3.35
N THR A 181 4.37 -22.80 -3.89
CA THR A 181 5.42 -22.12 -3.11
C THR A 181 5.28 -20.60 -3.11
N TYR A 182 4.30 -20.06 -3.82
CA TYR A 182 4.07 -18.62 -3.86
C TYR A 182 3.41 -18.12 -2.57
N PRO A 183 3.73 -16.88 -2.12
CA PRO A 183 3.03 -16.26 -1.01
C PRO A 183 1.51 -16.25 -1.24
N PRO A 184 0.70 -16.66 -0.26
CA PRO A 184 -0.73 -16.87 -0.48
C PRO A 184 -1.52 -15.59 -0.66
N ALA A 185 -0.97 -14.45 -0.20
CA ALA A 185 -1.66 -13.17 -0.11
C ALA A 185 -2.36 -12.74 -1.41
N PHE A 186 -1.70 -12.91 -2.57
CA PHE A 186 -2.29 -12.51 -3.84
C PHE A 186 -3.49 -13.39 -4.24
N PRO A 187 -3.33 -14.71 -4.42
CA PRO A 187 -4.47 -15.58 -4.80
C PRO A 187 -5.58 -15.61 -3.74
N SER A 188 -5.26 -15.50 -2.44
CA SER A 188 -6.29 -15.46 -1.39
C SER A 188 -7.06 -14.13 -1.37
N LEU A 189 -6.42 -12.98 -1.65
CA LEU A 189 -7.14 -11.71 -1.80
C LEU A 189 -7.94 -11.66 -3.11
N LEU A 190 -7.40 -12.22 -4.19
CA LEU A 190 -8.10 -12.38 -5.46
C LEU A 190 -9.39 -13.19 -5.31
N ALA A 191 -9.33 -14.32 -4.59
CA ALA A 191 -10.49 -15.15 -4.25
C ALA A 191 -11.60 -14.33 -3.58
N TRP A 192 -11.25 -13.57 -2.54
CA TRP A 192 -12.19 -12.72 -1.82
C TRP A 192 -12.75 -11.59 -2.69
N LEU A 193 -11.90 -10.93 -3.46
CA LEU A 193 -12.31 -9.81 -4.32
C LEU A 193 -13.28 -10.26 -5.41
N SER A 194 -12.99 -11.36 -6.09
CA SER A 194 -13.82 -11.91 -7.17
C SER A 194 -15.19 -12.33 -6.61
N GLU A 195 -15.20 -13.04 -5.48
CA GLU A 195 -16.44 -13.48 -4.83
C GLU A 195 -17.30 -12.29 -4.37
N LEU A 196 -16.70 -11.35 -3.62
CA LEU A 196 -17.43 -10.22 -3.03
C LEU A 196 -17.99 -9.27 -4.09
N SER A 197 -17.28 -9.10 -5.19
CA SER A 197 -17.67 -8.17 -6.26
C SER A 197 -18.50 -8.82 -7.37
N GLY A 198 -18.65 -10.15 -7.37
CA GLY A 198 -19.25 -10.92 -8.47
C GLY A 198 -18.50 -10.78 -9.79
N SER A 199 -17.28 -10.23 -9.79
CA SER A 199 -16.45 -10.10 -10.99
C SER A 199 -15.70 -11.40 -11.26
N SER A 200 -15.46 -11.70 -12.53
CA SER A 200 -14.68 -12.87 -12.92
C SER A 200 -13.24 -12.82 -12.38
N ILE A 201 -12.62 -13.98 -12.20
CA ILE A 201 -11.26 -14.09 -11.65
C ILE A 201 -10.24 -13.42 -12.57
N GLU A 202 -10.38 -13.52 -13.90
CA GLU A 202 -9.41 -12.91 -14.83
C GLU A 202 -9.44 -11.38 -14.75
N GLN A 203 -10.64 -10.79 -14.71
CA GLN A 203 -10.80 -9.34 -14.56
C GLN A 203 -10.32 -8.86 -13.20
N SER A 204 -10.65 -9.60 -12.15
CA SER A 204 -10.25 -9.26 -10.78
C SER A 204 -8.73 -9.37 -10.62
N ALA A 205 -8.09 -10.36 -11.24
CA ALA A 205 -6.63 -10.53 -11.24
C ALA A 205 -5.95 -9.38 -11.99
N MET A 206 -6.46 -9.04 -13.19
CA MET A 206 -5.95 -7.93 -13.98
C MET A 206 -6.04 -6.61 -13.22
N LEU A 207 -7.21 -6.34 -12.64
CA LEU A 207 -7.46 -5.16 -11.81
C LEU A 207 -6.48 -5.09 -10.64
N LEU A 208 -6.40 -6.16 -9.85
CA LEU A 208 -5.57 -6.22 -8.66
C LEU A 208 -4.08 -6.03 -9.00
N GLY A 209 -3.62 -6.58 -10.12
CA GLY A 209 -2.27 -6.39 -10.65
C GLY A 209 -1.94 -4.94 -11.01
N HIS A 210 -2.78 -4.30 -11.82
CA HIS A 210 -2.55 -2.91 -12.25
C HIS A 210 -2.73 -1.90 -11.10
N VAL A 211 -3.68 -2.14 -10.20
CA VAL A 211 -3.85 -1.35 -8.98
C VAL A 211 -2.64 -1.50 -8.05
N SER A 212 -2.04 -2.70 -7.96
CA SER A 212 -0.80 -2.89 -7.21
C SER A 212 0.38 -2.12 -7.82
N LEU A 213 0.49 -2.09 -9.16
CA LEU A 213 1.50 -1.28 -9.85
C LEU A 213 1.30 0.21 -9.58
N LEU A 214 0.07 0.71 -9.72
CA LEU A 214 -0.28 2.09 -9.38
C LEU A 214 0.13 2.41 -7.95
N ALA A 215 -0.26 1.54 -7.01
CA ALA A 215 0.04 1.70 -5.60
C ALA A 215 1.55 1.80 -5.35
N ILE A 216 2.39 0.97 -5.99
CA ILE A 216 3.85 1.04 -5.87
C ILE A 216 4.37 2.39 -6.35
N LEU A 217 3.93 2.89 -7.51
CA LEU A 217 4.37 4.19 -8.03
C LEU A 217 3.95 5.35 -7.11
N LEU A 218 2.71 5.34 -6.63
CA LEU A 218 2.25 6.33 -5.65
C LEU A 218 3.01 6.23 -4.32
N GLY A 219 3.34 5.02 -3.88
CA GLY A 219 4.10 4.77 -2.67
C GLY A 219 5.53 5.30 -2.75
N ILE A 220 6.21 5.07 -3.88
CA ILE A 220 7.55 5.61 -4.14
C ILE A 220 7.49 7.14 -4.20
N TRP A 221 6.49 7.68 -4.92
CA TRP A 221 6.28 9.13 -4.99
C TRP A 221 6.14 9.73 -3.59
N GLY A 222 5.21 9.20 -2.77
CA GLY A 222 4.96 9.69 -1.42
C GLY A 222 6.17 9.54 -0.50
N SER A 223 6.87 8.40 -0.56
CA SER A 223 8.04 8.14 0.28
C SER A 223 9.22 9.05 -0.07
N MET A 224 9.47 9.28 -1.36
CA MET A 224 10.58 10.09 -1.85
C MET A 224 10.28 11.60 -1.82
N ASP A 225 9.01 12.00 -1.74
CA ASP A 225 8.61 13.40 -1.55
C ASP A 225 9.16 13.97 -0.24
N ARG A 226 9.38 13.13 0.78
CA ARG A 226 10.05 13.49 2.04
C ARG A 226 11.46 14.05 1.83
N LEU A 227 12.12 13.68 0.73
CA LEU A 227 13.46 14.10 0.34
C LEU A 227 13.45 15.10 -0.84
N GLY A 228 12.27 15.63 -1.20
CA GLY A 228 12.11 16.53 -2.35
C GLY A 228 12.22 15.84 -3.72
N ALA A 229 12.31 14.51 -3.77
CA ALA A 229 12.55 13.73 -4.99
C ALA A 229 11.32 12.94 -5.47
N GLY A 230 10.13 13.19 -4.91
CA GLY A 230 8.92 12.38 -5.11
C GLY A 230 8.56 12.12 -6.58
N ALA A 231 8.16 13.18 -7.31
CA ALA A 231 7.70 13.05 -8.69
C ALA A 231 8.79 12.53 -9.64
N SER A 232 10.04 12.99 -9.47
CA SER A 232 11.20 12.49 -10.24
C SER A 232 11.41 10.99 -10.03
N SER A 233 11.26 10.49 -8.80
CA SER A 233 11.44 9.08 -8.47
C SER A 233 10.33 8.23 -9.08
N ALA A 234 9.08 8.71 -9.05
CA ALA A 234 7.95 8.04 -9.69
C ALA A 234 8.15 7.90 -11.20
N LEU A 235 8.60 8.97 -11.87
CA LEU A 235 8.90 8.97 -13.31
C LEU A 235 10.11 8.08 -13.64
N ALA A 236 11.17 8.10 -12.83
CA ALA A 236 12.35 7.26 -13.03
C ALA A 236 12.04 5.77 -12.88
N MET A 237 11.31 5.40 -11.83
CA MET A 237 10.86 4.01 -11.63
C MET A 237 9.89 3.59 -12.75
N GLY A 238 9.01 4.51 -13.15
CA GLY A 238 8.13 4.36 -14.28
C GLY A 238 8.84 4.02 -15.59
N GLY A 239 9.92 4.74 -15.89
CA GLY A 239 10.75 4.53 -17.07
C GLY A 239 11.53 3.21 -17.09
N SER A 240 11.58 2.47 -15.97
CA SER A 240 12.37 1.23 -15.87
C SER A 240 11.84 0.07 -16.73
N LEU A 241 10.64 0.16 -17.33
CA LEU A 241 9.92 -0.83 -18.17
C LEU A 241 9.73 -2.25 -17.59
N ALA A 242 10.57 -2.72 -16.68
CA ALA A 242 10.57 -4.09 -16.15
C ALA A 242 9.31 -4.41 -15.35
N LEU A 243 8.87 -3.50 -14.48
CA LEU A 243 7.60 -3.69 -13.74
C LEU A 243 6.39 -3.68 -14.68
N PHE A 244 6.41 -2.82 -15.71
CA PHE A 244 5.35 -2.80 -16.72
C PHE A 244 5.33 -4.11 -17.50
N ALA A 245 6.47 -4.56 -18.01
CA ALA A 245 6.59 -5.83 -18.71
C ALA A 245 6.06 -6.98 -17.85
N LYS A 246 6.38 -7.01 -16.55
CA LYS A 246 5.91 -8.09 -15.67
C LYS A 246 4.42 -8.01 -15.36
N VAL A 247 3.84 -6.83 -15.24
CA VAL A 247 2.38 -6.66 -15.13
C VAL A 247 1.67 -7.11 -16.41
N PHE A 248 2.17 -6.72 -17.58
CA PHE A 248 1.60 -7.15 -18.87
C PHE A 248 1.69 -8.68 -19.07
N ASP A 249 2.79 -9.28 -18.63
CA ASP A 249 3.00 -10.74 -18.58
C ASP A 249 2.17 -11.43 -17.48
N SER A 250 1.28 -10.70 -16.80
CA SER A 250 0.40 -11.20 -15.74
C SER A 250 1.11 -11.76 -14.51
N GLY A 251 2.37 -11.39 -14.30
CA GLY A 251 3.18 -11.70 -13.12
C GLY A 251 2.78 -10.91 -11.89
N TYR A 252 1.48 -10.74 -11.64
CA TYR A 252 0.91 -9.83 -10.67
C TYR A 252 1.36 -10.07 -9.22
N PRO A 253 1.54 -11.31 -8.72
CA PRO A 253 2.06 -11.52 -7.36
C PRO A 253 3.48 -10.99 -7.17
N SER A 254 4.33 -11.08 -8.21
CA SER A 254 5.69 -10.53 -8.16
C SER A 254 5.65 -9.01 -8.02
N VAL A 255 4.74 -8.35 -8.73
CA VAL A 255 4.52 -6.91 -8.64
C VAL A 255 3.99 -6.55 -7.27
N ALA A 256 2.90 -7.17 -6.82
CA ALA A 256 2.28 -6.91 -5.52
C ALA A 256 3.26 -7.10 -4.33
N SER A 257 4.18 -8.07 -4.41
CA SER A 257 5.19 -8.30 -3.37
C SER A 257 6.12 -7.10 -3.13
N GLN A 258 6.25 -6.19 -4.11
CA GLN A 258 7.08 -4.99 -3.98
C GLN A 258 6.43 -3.91 -3.09
N LEU A 259 5.16 -4.03 -2.70
CA LEU A 259 4.53 -3.07 -1.79
C LEU A 259 5.24 -2.97 -0.44
N GLY A 260 5.90 -4.05 0.01
CA GLY A 260 6.73 -4.04 1.22
C GLY A 260 7.90 -3.04 1.15
N LEU A 261 8.39 -2.73 -0.05
CA LEU A 261 9.42 -1.71 -0.27
C LEU A 261 8.98 -0.33 0.22
N ILE A 262 7.69 0.01 0.10
CA ILE A 262 7.16 1.31 0.53
C ILE A 262 7.34 1.51 2.04
N VAL A 263 7.02 0.49 2.83
CA VAL A 263 7.29 0.51 4.28
C VAL A 263 8.79 0.59 4.55
N GLY A 264 9.59 -0.17 3.81
CA GLY A 264 11.05 -0.11 3.89
C GLY A 264 11.59 1.31 3.66
N LEU A 265 11.14 2.02 2.62
CA LEU A 265 11.57 3.39 2.34
C LEU A 265 11.13 4.36 3.44
N LEU A 266 9.89 4.26 3.93
CA LEU A 266 9.39 5.12 5.01
C LEU A 266 10.16 4.91 6.33
N VAL A 267 10.57 3.67 6.61
CA VAL A 267 11.35 3.33 7.81
C VAL A 267 12.83 3.72 7.66
N VAL A 268 13.45 3.41 6.51
CA VAL A 268 14.89 3.66 6.26
C VAL A 268 15.19 5.15 6.15
N PHE A 269 14.34 5.92 5.47
CA PHE A 269 14.47 7.38 5.40
C PHE A 269 13.98 8.08 6.67
N ARG A 270 14.03 7.38 7.82
CA ARG A 270 13.99 8.03 9.13
C ARG A 270 15.11 9.07 9.24
N PRO A 271 14.86 10.20 9.90
CA PRO A 271 15.87 11.23 10.12
C PRO A 271 17.05 10.63 10.88
N TYR A 272 18.23 10.88 10.32
CA TYR A 272 19.52 10.28 10.65
C TYR A 272 19.91 10.35 12.14
N HIS A 273 19.39 11.35 12.87
CA HIS A 273 19.73 11.59 14.28
C HIS A 273 19.17 10.54 15.26
N SER A 274 18.12 9.81 14.88
CA SER A 274 17.51 8.77 15.72
C SER A 274 18.17 7.39 15.59
N SER A 275 18.89 7.12 14.48
CA SER A 275 19.50 5.81 14.19
C SER A 275 20.75 5.52 15.03
N LEU A 276 21.52 6.57 15.39
CA LEU A 276 22.77 6.42 16.14
C LEU A 276 22.57 6.11 17.63
N LYS A 277 21.44 6.49 18.24
CA LYS A 277 21.20 6.22 19.67
C LYS A 277 20.78 4.78 19.97
N SER A 278 20.26 4.03 19.00
CA SER A 278 19.85 2.63 19.19
C SER A 278 20.93 1.59 18.86
N HIS A 279 22.10 2.02 18.36
CA HIS A 279 23.19 1.13 17.97
C HIS A 279 24.50 1.34 18.76
N ILE A 280 24.49 2.21 19.77
CA ILE A 280 25.64 2.46 20.67
C ILE A 280 25.25 2.26 22.14
N ILE A 281 24.42 1.23 22.42
CA ILE A 281 24.27 0.70 23.79
C ILE A 281 24.49 -0.82 23.74
#